data_AF-A0A7I8ET23-F1
#
_entry.id   AF-A0A7I8ET23-F1
#
_cell.length_a   1.000
_cell.length_b   1.000
_cell.length_c   1.000
_cell.angle_alpha   90.00
_cell.angle_beta   90.00
_cell.angle_gamma   90.00
#
_symmetry.space_group_name_H-M   'P 1'
#
loop_
_entity.id
_entity.type
_entity.pdbx_description
1 polymer ?
#
loop_
_entity_poly.entity_id
_entity_poly.type
_entity_poly.pdbx_seq_one_letter_code
_entity_poly.pdbx_strand_id
1 'polypeptide(L)'
;MNRNRRFVFALCHPCFNTTGTAVSAEEATINGEVVTTHSVKVTTYLHQTPQKGIGIIGQPASQYYFDRPLHVLFNACFRAGLVMDGLEEPAFNHPQDGSTLNRALVWANYSEIPPVLVARLRVLH
;
A
#
# COMPACT_ATOMS: atom_id res chain seq x y z
N MET A 1 -8.92 -23.25 26.74
CA MET A 1 -8.18 -23.13 25.47
C MET A 1 -8.70 -21.90 24.73
N ASN A 2 -7.89 -20.88 24.47
CA ASN A 2 -8.36 -19.55 24.04
C ASN A 2 -8.93 -19.56 22.60
N ARG A 3 -10.23 -19.32 22.49
CA ARG A 3 -11.08 -19.48 21.29
C ARG A 3 -10.93 -18.36 20.24
N ASN A 4 -9.93 -17.48 20.36
CA ASN A 4 -9.89 -16.20 19.65
C ASN A 4 -8.46 -15.78 19.21
N ARG A 5 -7.68 -16.72 18.66
CA ARG A 5 -6.34 -16.42 18.12
C ARG A 5 -6.48 -15.63 16.82
N ARG A 6 -6.05 -14.38 16.84
CA ARG A 6 -6.06 -13.45 15.69
C ARG A 6 -4.63 -13.17 15.26
N PHE A 7 -4.41 -13.18 13.96
CA PHE A 7 -3.20 -12.67 13.31
C PHE A 7 -3.59 -11.41 12.54
N VAL A 8 -3.04 -10.27 12.92
CA VAL A 8 -3.28 -8.98 12.26
C VAL A 8 -1.96 -8.48 11.72
N PHE A 9 -1.94 -8.03 10.47
CA PHE A 9 -0.77 -7.38 9.89
C PHE A 9 -1.17 -6.17 9.05
N ALA A 10 -0.23 -5.24 8.92
CA ALA A 10 -0.31 -4.07 8.05
C ALA A 10 0.97 -3.98 7.22
N LEU A 11 0.86 -3.59 5.95
CA LEU A 11 1.98 -3.43 5.03
C LEU A 11 1.68 -2.40 3.94
N CYS A 12 2.72 -1.93 3.25
CA CYS A 12 2.55 -1.13 2.04
C CYS A 12 1.74 -1.93 1.01
N HIS A 13 0.68 -1.33 0.46
CA HIS A 13 -0.32 -2.04 -0.33
C HIS A 13 0.32 -2.75 -1.54
N PRO A 14 0.22 -4.09 -1.67
CA PRO A 14 0.93 -4.84 -2.71
C PRO A 14 0.60 -4.39 -4.13
N CYS A 15 -0.61 -3.91 -4.37
CA CYS A 15 -1.02 -3.44 -5.69
C CYS A 15 -0.56 -2.02 -6.01
N PHE A 16 -0.27 -1.17 -5.01
CA PHE A 16 -0.18 0.28 -5.23
C PHE A 16 1.11 0.91 -4.69
N ASN A 17 1.64 0.41 -3.58
CA ASN A 17 2.78 0.99 -2.90
C ASN A 17 3.90 -0.05 -2.77
N THR A 18 4.63 -0.24 -3.87
CA THR A 18 5.77 -1.17 -3.94
C THR A 18 6.90 -0.54 -4.73
N THR A 19 8.10 -1.14 -4.75
CA THR A 19 9.20 -0.65 -5.60
C THR A 19 8.92 -0.82 -7.10
N GLY A 20 7.85 -1.55 -7.45
CA GLY A 20 7.38 -1.74 -8.82
C GLY A 20 6.35 -0.72 -9.28
N THR A 21 6.08 0.32 -8.48
CA THR A 21 5.12 1.36 -8.81
C THR A 21 5.78 2.72 -8.97
N ALA A 22 5.20 3.53 -9.85
CA ALA A 22 5.46 4.95 -9.97
C ALA A 22 4.15 5.70 -9.74
N VAL A 23 4.23 6.90 -9.17
CA VAL A 23 3.08 7.77 -8.96
C VAL A 23 3.21 9.01 -9.83
N SER A 24 2.08 9.52 -10.35
CA SER A 24 2.04 10.75 -11.16
C SER A 24 0.89 11.66 -10.72
N ALA A 25 1.03 12.93 -11.08
CA ALA A 25 0.00 13.96 -10.97
C ALA A 25 -0.02 14.70 -12.32
N GLU A 26 -1.17 14.73 -12.97
CA GLU A 26 -1.35 15.30 -14.30
C GLU A 26 -2.40 16.40 -14.24
N GLU A 27 -2.08 17.59 -14.78
CA GLU A 27 -3.04 18.69 -14.90
C GLU A 27 -3.61 18.74 -16.31
N ALA A 28 -4.93 18.79 -16.41
CA ALA A 28 -5.64 18.95 -17.66
C ALA A 28 -6.74 20.00 -17.52
N THR A 29 -7.03 20.71 -18.62
CA THR A 29 -8.21 21.57 -18.69
C THR A 29 -9.41 20.75 -19.17
N ILE A 30 -10.38 20.53 -18.29
CA ILE A 30 -11.61 19.80 -18.59
C ILE A 30 -12.77 20.77 -18.40
N ASN A 31 -13.56 21.00 -19.46
CA ASN A 31 -14.69 21.95 -19.44
C ASN A 31 -14.31 23.38 -18.98
N GLY A 32 -13.08 23.82 -19.26
CA GLY A 32 -12.57 25.14 -18.86
C GLY A 32 -12.01 25.21 -17.43
N GLU A 33 -12.03 24.11 -16.68
CA GLU A 33 -11.47 24.03 -15.34
C GLU A 33 -10.15 23.25 -15.33
N VAL A 34 -9.17 23.71 -14.55
CA VAL A 34 -7.92 22.98 -14.32
C VAL A 34 -8.18 21.88 -13.31
N VAL A 35 -7.99 20.63 -13.74
CA VAL A 35 -8.19 19.43 -12.93
C VAL A 35 -6.85 18.71 -12.78
N THR A 36 -6.44 18.45 -11.54
CA THR A 36 -5.29 17.60 -11.23
C THR A 36 -5.75 16.18 -11.00
N THR A 37 -5.23 15.24 -11.80
CA THR A 37 -5.51 13.80 -11.68
C THR A 37 -4.29 13.09 -11.11
N HIS A 38 -4.50 12.31 -10.05
CA HIS A 38 -3.46 11.51 -9.40
C HIS A 38 -3.60 10.05 -9.82
N SER A 39 -2.49 9.41 -10.22
CA SER A 39 -2.51 8.01 -10.66
C SER A 39 -1.29 7.21 -10.22
N VAL A 40 -1.48 5.89 -10.07
CA VAL A 40 -0.43 4.92 -9.77
C VAL A 40 -0.23 4.01 -10.97
N LYS A 41 1.00 3.94 -11.46
CA LYS A 41 1.42 3.05 -12.53
C LYS A 41 2.19 1.86 -11.95
N VAL A 42 1.66 0.66 -12.14
CA VAL A 42 2.29 -0.60 -11.71
C VAL A 42 2.98 -1.24 -12.89
N THR A 43 4.30 -1.40 -12.83
CA THR A 43 5.09 -2.04 -13.90
C THR A 43 5.54 -3.45 -13.54
N THR A 44 5.72 -3.73 -12.24
CA THR A 44 6.10 -5.06 -11.77
C THR A 44 5.32 -5.41 -10.51
N TYR A 45 4.54 -6.50 -10.57
CA TYR A 45 3.74 -6.97 -9.43
C TYR A 45 3.99 -8.46 -9.14
N LEU A 46 3.94 -9.31 -10.17
CA LEU A 46 4.01 -10.76 -9.99
C LEU A 46 5.43 -11.28 -9.68
N HIS A 47 6.47 -10.63 -10.19
CA HIS A 47 7.86 -11.14 -10.18
C HIS A 47 8.82 -10.18 -9.47
N GLN A 48 8.42 -9.64 -8.32
CA GLN A 48 9.27 -8.73 -7.56
C GLN A 48 10.42 -9.47 -6.87
N THR A 49 11.64 -9.05 -7.17
CA THR A 49 12.85 -9.44 -6.44
C THR A 49 13.16 -8.40 -5.37
N PRO A 50 13.96 -8.71 -4.34
CA PRO A 50 14.37 -7.71 -3.36
C PRO A 50 15.03 -6.51 -4.04
N GLN A 51 14.51 -5.31 -3.80
CA GLN A 51 15.02 -4.06 -4.38
C GLN A 51 15.47 -3.11 -3.29
N LYS A 52 16.45 -2.25 -3.61
CA LYS A 52 16.82 -1.14 -2.73
C LYS A 52 15.90 0.05 -3.00
N GLY A 53 15.33 0.61 -1.94
CA GLY A 53 14.46 1.78 -2.00
C GLY A 53 14.78 2.81 -0.93
N ILE A 54 14.13 3.96 -1.03
CA ILE A 54 14.20 5.06 -0.08
C ILE A 54 12.83 5.17 0.61
N GLY A 55 12.81 5.05 1.95
CA GLY A 55 11.59 5.23 2.74
C GLY A 55 11.38 6.68 3.17
N ILE A 56 12.48 7.39 3.44
CA ILE A 56 12.50 8.78 3.88
C ILE A 56 13.50 9.54 3.00
N ILE A 57 13.06 10.66 2.42
CA ILE A 57 13.92 11.53 1.62
C ILE A 57 15.10 12.00 2.48
N GLY A 58 16.32 11.84 1.97
CA GLY A 58 17.54 12.21 2.69
C GLY A 58 18.04 11.18 3.70
N GLN A 59 17.46 9.97 3.77
CA GLN A 59 17.99 8.90 4.61
C GLN A 59 19.45 8.53 4.21
N PRO A 60 20.32 8.17 5.17
CA PRO A 60 21.75 7.99 4.92
C PRO A 60 22.08 6.78 4.04
N ALA A 61 21.20 5.78 3.97
CA ALA A 61 21.40 4.58 3.17
C ALA A 61 20.05 4.03 2.68
N SER A 62 20.04 3.46 1.47
CA SER A 62 18.88 2.73 0.93
C SER A 62 18.58 1.47 1.72
N GLN A 63 17.30 1.11 1.83
CA GLN A 63 16.84 -0.11 2.52
C GLN A 63 16.30 -1.15 1.54
N TYR A 64 16.39 -2.42 1.89
CA TYR A 64 15.81 -3.49 1.08
C TYR A 64 14.29 -3.58 1.31
N TYR A 65 13.54 -3.59 0.21
CA TYR A 65 12.12 -3.88 0.16
C TYR A 65 11.91 -5.30 -0.35
N PHE A 66 10.98 -6.01 0.29
CA PHE A 66 10.60 -7.38 -0.05
C PHE A 66 9.14 -7.43 -0.43
N ASP A 67 8.79 -6.69 -1.48
CA ASP A 67 7.41 -6.61 -1.95
C ASP A 67 6.93 -7.99 -2.43
N ARG A 68 5.68 -8.32 -2.12
CA ARG A 68 5.07 -9.61 -2.44
C ARG A 68 3.66 -9.38 -2.96
N PRO A 69 3.26 -10.03 -4.06
CA PRO A 69 1.88 -9.97 -4.51
C PRO A 69 0.94 -10.61 -3.48
N LEU A 70 -0.32 -10.18 -3.47
CA LEU A 70 -1.35 -10.63 -2.52
C LEU A 70 -1.42 -12.16 -2.43
N HIS A 71 -1.33 -12.85 -3.58
CA HIS A 71 -1.43 -14.30 -3.62
C HIS A 71 -0.27 -14.99 -2.86
N VAL A 72 0.95 -14.43 -2.84
CA VAL A 72 2.05 -15.02 -2.08
C VAL A 72 1.80 -14.87 -0.59
N LEU A 73 1.37 -13.68 -0.15
CA LEU A 73 1.10 -13.36 1.25
C LEU A 73 -0.08 -14.17 1.80
N PHE A 74 -1.22 -14.11 1.11
CA PHE A 74 -2.45 -14.73 1.60
C PHE A 74 -2.47 -16.24 1.40
N ASN A 75 -1.90 -16.79 0.31
CA ASN A 75 -1.84 -18.25 0.20
C ASN A 75 -0.93 -18.87 1.27
N ALA A 76 0.09 -18.16 1.77
CA ALA A 76 0.87 -18.63 2.92
C ALA A 76 -0.01 -18.76 4.17
N CYS A 77 -0.88 -17.78 4.40
CA CYS A 77 -1.83 -17.83 5.50
C CYS A 77 -2.90 -18.93 5.32
N PHE A 78 -3.48 -19.04 4.12
CA PHE A 78 -4.52 -20.01 3.82
C PHE A 78 -4.00 -21.45 3.92
N ARG A 79 -2.77 -21.72 3.45
CA ARG A 79 -2.12 -23.02 3.65
C ARG A 79 -1.87 -23.35 5.12
N ALA A 80 -1.71 -22.33 5.98
CA ALA A 80 -1.59 -22.49 7.42
C ALA A 80 -2.95 -22.66 8.14
N GLY A 81 -4.06 -22.77 7.40
CA GLY A 81 -5.41 -22.93 7.97
C GLY A 81 -6.00 -21.65 8.54
N LEU A 82 -5.41 -20.49 8.23
CA LEU A 82 -5.97 -19.20 8.60
C LEU A 82 -7.05 -18.78 7.60
N VAL A 83 -8.11 -18.14 8.10
CA VAL A 83 -9.16 -17.51 7.31
C VAL A 83 -9.17 -16.03 7.62
N MET A 84 -9.21 -15.22 6.57
CA MET A 84 -9.33 -13.77 6.68
C MET A 84 -10.76 -13.40 7.10
N ASP A 85 -10.88 -12.61 8.16
CA ASP A 85 -12.15 -12.13 8.70
C ASP A 85 -12.16 -10.61 8.96
N GLY A 86 -11.18 -9.90 8.43
CA GLY A 86 -11.12 -8.44 8.42
C GLY A 86 -10.11 -7.94 7.39
N LEU A 87 -10.46 -6.85 6.72
CA LEU A 87 -9.66 -6.18 5.70
C LEU A 87 -9.92 -4.68 5.81
N GLU A 88 -8.85 -3.87 5.81
CA GLU A 88 -8.92 -2.42 5.66
C GLU A 88 -7.89 -1.97 4.62
N GLU A 89 -8.28 -1.00 3.81
CA GLU A 89 -7.45 -0.39 2.76
C GLU A 89 -7.49 1.15 2.95
N PRO A 90 -6.80 1.70 3.97
CA PRO A 90 -6.92 3.11 4.29
C PRO A 90 -6.10 4.00 3.35
N ALA A 91 -6.65 5.17 3.02
CA ALA A 91 -5.92 6.29 2.45
C ALA A 91 -5.27 7.17 3.54
N PHE A 92 -4.29 8.00 3.18
CA PHE A 92 -3.68 8.99 4.09
C PHE A 92 -4.36 10.35 3.93
N ASN A 93 -5.63 10.42 4.31
CA ASN A 93 -6.46 11.62 4.18
C ASN A 93 -6.93 12.16 5.54
N HIS A 94 -6.28 11.77 6.64
CA HIS A 94 -6.71 12.18 7.97
C HIS A 94 -6.06 13.52 8.35
N PRO A 95 -6.78 14.55 8.81
CA PRO A 95 -6.21 15.86 9.13
C PRO A 95 -5.02 15.89 10.11
N GLN A 96 -4.78 14.77 10.82
CA GLN A 96 -3.72 14.61 11.82
C GLN A 96 -2.61 13.61 11.41
N ASP A 97 -2.61 13.10 10.18
CA ASP A 97 -1.58 12.15 9.71
C ASP A 97 -0.20 12.80 9.45
N GLY A 98 -0.05 14.11 9.71
CA GLY A 98 1.21 14.84 9.61
C GLY A 98 1.69 15.02 8.17
N SER A 99 0.83 14.69 7.19
CA SER A 99 1.15 14.83 5.78
C SER A 99 1.20 16.31 5.38
N THR A 100 2.39 16.80 5.01
CA THR A 100 2.50 18.11 4.38
C THR A 100 2.06 18.00 2.93
N LEU A 101 0.90 18.58 2.59
CA LEU A 101 0.35 18.62 1.22
C LEU A 101 1.20 19.43 0.22
N ASN A 102 2.35 19.98 0.65
CA ASN A 102 3.23 20.82 -0.16
C ASN A 102 3.96 20.07 -1.29
N ARG A 103 3.70 18.77 -1.51
CA ARG A 103 4.29 17.97 -2.58
C ARG A 103 3.20 17.29 -3.40
N ALA A 104 3.17 17.55 -4.71
CA ALA A 104 2.18 16.97 -5.64
C ALA A 104 2.11 15.43 -5.59
N LEU A 105 3.25 14.75 -5.37
CA LEU A 105 3.34 13.28 -5.36
C LEU A 105 3.30 12.67 -3.94
N VAL A 106 2.74 13.36 -2.94
CA VAL A 106 2.53 12.77 -1.61
C VAL A 106 1.29 11.88 -1.61
N TRP A 107 1.34 10.74 -0.93
CA TRP A 107 0.23 9.77 -0.86
C TRP A 107 -1.10 10.37 -0.35
N ALA A 108 -1.05 11.47 0.40
CA ALA A 108 -2.26 12.17 0.84
C ALA A 108 -3.09 12.76 -0.31
N ASN A 109 -2.49 12.96 -1.49
CA ASN A 109 -3.22 13.41 -2.68
C ASN A 109 -3.92 12.28 -3.44
N TYR A 110 -3.68 11.02 -3.08
CA TYR A 110 -4.20 9.82 -3.75
C TYR A 110 -5.35 9.23 -2.92
N SER A 111 -6.42 10.00 -2.68
CA SER A 111 -7.50 9.64 -1.74
C SER A 111 -8.23 8.34 -2.08
N GLU A 112 -8.30 8.00 -3.37
CA GLU A 112 -9.00 6.81 -3.87
C GLU A 112 -8.06 5.60 -4.06
N ILE A 113 -6.75 5.75 -3.79
CA ILE A 113 -5.76 4.68 -4.00
C ILE A 113 -5.06 4.37 -2.67
N PRO A 114 -5.36 3.23 -2.02
CA PRO A 114 -4.87 2.94 -0.68
C PRO A 114 -3.37 2.57 -0.69
N PRO A 115 -2.50 3.32 0.00
CA PRO A 115 -1.09 2.98 0.12
C PRO A 115 -0.82 1.85 1.12
N VAL A 116 -1.82 1.43 1.90
CA VAL A 116 -1.69 0.45 2.98
C VAL A 116 -2.75 -0.64 2.84
N LEU A 117 -2.37 -1.87 3.14
CA LEU A 117 -3.26 -3.00 3.34
C LEU A 117 -3.17 -3.45 4.80
N VAL A 118 -4.31 -3.58 5.46
CA VAL A 118 -4.42 -4.20 6.79
C VAL A 118 -5.32 -5.41 6.69
N ALA A 119 -4.86 -6.56 7.18
CA ALA A 119 -5.64 -7.79 7.17
C ALA A 119 -5.65 -8.43 8.55
N ARG A 120 -6.81 -8.97 8.93
CA ARG A 120 -6.99 -9.80 10.11
C ARG A 120 -7.42 -11.20 9.68
N LEU A 121 -6.76 -12.18 10.27
CA LEU A 121 -7.00 -13.59 10.05
C LEU A 121 -7.12 -14.33 11.37
N ARG A 122 -7.77 -15.49 11.34
CA ARG A 122 -7.92 -16.38 12.49
C ARG A 122 -7.94 -17.84 12.06
N VAL A 123 -7.73 -18.75 13.00
CA VAL A 123 -7.92 -20.18 12.75
C VAL A 123 -9.42 -20.51 12.80
N LEU A 124 -9.93 -21.24 11.81
CA LEU A 124 -11.23 -21.92 11.92
C LEU A 124 -11.01 -23.25 12.64
N HIS A 125 -11.68 -23.42 13.78
CA HIS A 125 -11.80 -24.70 14.48
C HIS A 125 -13.00 -25.46 13.94
#